data_AF-A0A662CVA4-F1
#
_entry.id   AF-A0A662CVA4-F1
#
_cell.length_a   1.000
_cell.length_b   1.000
_cell.length_c   1.000
_cell.angle_alpha   90.00
_cell.angle_beta   90.00
_cell.angle_gamma   90.00
#
_symmetry.space_group_name_H-M   'P 1'
#
loop_
_entity.id
_entity.type
_entity.pdbx_description
1 polymer ?
#
loop_
_entity_poly.entity_id
_entity_poly.type
_entity_poly.pdbx_seq_one_letter_code
_entity_poly.pdbx_strand_id
1 'polypeptide(L)'
;MRQELNYDIHNILKFKIVRNKKFNFVKDLNLDYLFFEVEEVDDPDIVVNIGNFTPLNDNCYVVDHKYYVKENYFYCKDSEGRTRWEVEIFGFEEGNTIINFNFKILGTRALTPYISVENFLLEPLIC
;
A
#
# COMPACT_ATOMS: atom_id res chain seq x y z
N MET A 1 12.79 1.55 13.06
CA MET A 1 13.64 2.05 11.96
C MET A 1 12.83 1.92 10.69
N ARG A 2 12.53 3.06 10.06
CA ARG A 2 11.76 3.16 8.82
C ARG A 2 12.64 2.65 7.66
N GLN A 3 12.03 1.93 6.72
CA GLN A 3 12.62 1.49 5.46
C GLN A 3 11.84 2.16 4.35
N GLU A 4 12.55 2.66 3.36
CA GLU A 4 11.98 3.23 2.15
C GLU A 4 12.48 2.40 0.98
N LEU A 5 11.58 2.11 0.05
CA LEU A 5 11.84 1.44 -1.21
C LEU A 5 11.34 2.36 -2.30
N ASN A 6 12.19 2.65 -3.28
CA ASN A 6 11.89 3.59 -4.35
C ASN A 6 11.96 2.85 -5.67
N TYR A 7 11.02 3.14 -6.57
CA TYR A 7 10.94 2.46 -7.84
C TYR A 7 10.54 3.43 -8.94
N ASP A 8 11.13 3.20 -10.11
CA ASP A 8 10.90 4.00 -11.31
C ASP A 8 10.70 3.08 -12.52
N ILE A 9 9.45 3.01 -12.99
CA ILE A 9 9.11 2.28 -14.21
C ILE A 9 9.34 3.22 -15.40
N HIS A 10 10.58 3.22 -15.89
CA HIS A 10 10.96 3.88 -17.14
C HIS A 10 10.67 5.40 -17.21
N ASN A 11 10.67 6.10 -16.07
CA ASN A 11 10.26 7.50 -15.90
C ASN A 11 8.78 7.78 -16.23
N ILE A 12 7.95 6.73 -16.26
CA ILE A 12 6.51 6.82 -16.56
C ILE A 12 5.71 6.79 -15.26
N LEU A 13 6.10 5.91 -14.33
CA LEU A 13 5.43 5.74 -13.05
C LEU A 13 6.47 5.56 -11.95
N LYS A 14 6.41 6.46 -10.98
CA LYS A 14 7.29 6.53 -9.83
C LYS A 14 6.54 6.20 -8.57
N PHE A 15 7.02 5.22 -7.80
CA PHE A 15 6.39 4.86 -6.54
C PHE A 15 7.36 4.70 -5.39
N LYS A 16 6.88 5.07 -4.21
CA LYS A 16 7.64 5.06 -2.95
C LYS A 16 6.90 4.25 -1.92
N ILE A 17 7.55 3.24 -1.36
CA ILE A 17 6.98 2.40 -0.31
C ILE A 17 7.72 2.69 0.99
N VAL A 18 6.97 3.14 1.98
CA VAL A 18 7.44 3.47 3.32
C VAL A 18 6.93 2.42 4.29
N ARG A 19 7.83 1.70 4.96
CA ARG A 19 7.44 0.65 5.92
C ARG A 19 8.32 0.60 7.16
N ASN A 20 7.86 -0.06 8.22
CA ASN A 20 8.68 -0.32 9.40
C ASN A 20 9.51 -1.60 9.23
N LYS A 21 10.84 -1.56 9.48
CA LYS A 21 11.75 -2.73 9.38
C LYS A 21 11.32 -3.99 10.16
N LYS A 22 10.40 -3.88 11.13
CA LYS A 22 9.86 -5.05 11.84
C LYS A 22 9.02 -5.96 10.92
N PHE A 23 8.51 -5.45 9.80
CA PHE A 23 7.82 -6.22 8.77
C PHE A 23 8.81 -6.90 7.79
N ASN A 24 9.87 -7.52 8.32
CA ASN A 24 10.89 -8.25 7.55
C ASN A 24 10.36 -9.55 6.89
N PHE A 25 9.08 -9.87 7.01
CA PHE A 25 8.46 -11.04 6.35
C PHE A 25 8.38 -10.91 4.83
N VAL A 26 8.70 -9.73 4.27
CA VAL A 26 8.54 -9.39 2.86
C VAL A 26 9.88 -9.34 2.10
N LYS A 27 10.98 -9.78 2.71
CA LYS A 27 12.31 -9.73 2.06
C LYS A 27 12.40 -10.54 0.76
N ASP A 28 11.54 -11.55 0.58
CA ASP A 28 11.66 -12.53 -0.50
C ASP A 28 10.63 -12.38 -1.63
N LEU A 29 9.89 -11.26 -1.72
CA LEU A 29 8.79 -11.12 -2.70
C LEU A 29 8.98 -10.02 -3.73
N ASN A 30 10.00 -9.20 -3.56
CA ASN A 30 10.25 -8.07 -4.44
C ASN A 30 10.82 -8.50 -5.81
N LEU A 31 11.03 -9.80 -6.06
CA LEU A 31 11.80 -10.31 -7.20
C LEU A 31 11.35 -9.76 -8.55
N ASP A 32 10.05 -9.56 -8.74
CA ASP A 32 9.50 -9.10 -10.01
C ASP A 32 9.68 -7.59 -10.25
N TYR A 33 9.84 -6.80 -9.18
CA TYR A 33 9.98 -5.34 -9.24
C TYR A 33 11.38 -4.83 -8.93
N LEU A 34 12.33 -5.70 -8.54
CA LEU A 34 13.73 -5.35 -8.29
C LEU A 34 14.38 -4.61 -9.47
N PHE A 35 13.98 -4.93 -10.71
CA PHE A 35 14.52 -4.29 -11.91
C PHE A 35 14.18 -2.80 -12.04
N PHE A 36 13.13 -2.35 -11.33
CA PHE A 36 12.71 -0.96 -11.30
C PHE A 36 13.14 -0.26 -10.01
N GLU A 37 13.76 -0.96 -9.05
CA GLU A 37 14.22 -0.37 -7.80
C GLU A 37 15.37 0.62 -8.06
N VAL A 38 15.23 1.84 -7.53
CA VAL A 38 16.22 2.91 -7.61
C VAL A 38 16.56 3.40 -6.21
N GLU A 39 17.70 4.09 -6.05
CA GLU A 39 18.10 4.59 -4.73
C GLU A 39 17.10 5.62 -4.19
N GLU A 40 16.62 6.52 -5.04
CA GLU A 40 15.72 7.61 -4.68
C GLU A 40 14.78 7.95 -5.84
N VAL A 41 13.60 8.46 -5.48
CA VAL A 41 12.60 9.00 -6.40
C VAL A 41 12.17 10.37 -5.89
N ASP A 42 12.37 11.36 -6.76
CA ASP A 42 11.80 12.70 -6.65
C ASP A 42 10.39 12.70 -7.21
N ASP A 43 9.48 13.33 -6.45
CA ASP A 43 8.05 13.50 -6.78
C ASP A 43 7.37 12.17 -7.21
N PRO A 44 7.20 11.21 -6.28
CA PRO A 44 6.53 9.96 -6.60
C PRO A 44 5.04 10.19 -6.93
N ASP A 45 4.56 9.54 -7.99
CA ASP A 45 3.14 9.52 -8.37
C ASP A 45 2.29 8.74 -7.35
N ILE A 46 2.89 7.74 -6.70
CA ILE A 46 2.24 6.90 -5.69
C ILE A 46 3.14 6.73 -4.46
N VAL A 47 2.61 7.08 -3.29
CA VAL A 47 3.26 6.82 -1.99
C VAL A 47 2.45 5.82 -1.20
N VAL A 48 3.04 4.67 -0.90
CA VAL A 48 2.44 3.61 -0.08
C VAL A 48 3.05 3.61 1.31
N ASN A 49 2.26 3.96 2.33
CA ASN A 49 2.65 3.91 3.73
C ASN A 49 2.13 2.62 4.38
N ILE A 50 3.03 1.71 4.73
CA ILE A 50 2.70 0.44 5.38
C ILE A 50 2.89 0.55 6.89
N GLY A 51 1.78 0.49 7.63
CA GLY A 51 1.77 0.52 9.09
C GLY A 51 0.45 1.01 9.67
N ASN A 52 0.39 1.16 10.99
CA ASN A 52 -0.78 1.77 11.62
C ASN A 52 -0.89 3.25 11.20
N PHE A 53 -2.11 3.69 10.89
CA PHE A 53 -2.46 5.07 10.58
C PHE A 53 -3.81 5.43 11.21
N THR A 54 -4.18 6.71 11.16
CA THR A 54 -5.51 7.19 11.55
C THR A 54 -6.19 7.71 10.29
N PRO A 55 -7.35 7.15 9.89
CA PRO A 55 -8.00 7.56 8.66
C PRO A 55 -8.59 8.97 8.78
N LEU A 56 -8.56 9.73 7.69
CA LEU A 56 -9.16 11.06 7.52
C LEU A 56 -10.61 10.94 7.00
N ASN A 57 -11.38 10.01 7.56
CA ASN A 57 -12.70 9.61 7.05
C ASN A 57 -13.86 10.50 7.52
N ASP A 58 -13.56 11.70 8.03
CA ASP A 58 -14.55 12.72 8.36
C ASP A 58 -15.31 13.16 7.10
N ASN A 59 -16.60 13.47 7.27
CA ASN A 59 -17.50 13.97 6.22
C ASN A 59 -17.59 13.05 4.98
N CYS A 60 -17.41 11.74 5.15
CA CYS A 60 -17.56 10.76 4.07
C CYS A 60 -19.00 10.27 3.93
N TYR A 61 -19.38 9.92 2.70
CA TYR A 61 -20.52 9.04 2.46
C TYR A 61 -20.14 7.61 2.88
N VAL A 62 -21.02 6.97 3.65
CA VAL A 62 -20.82 5.58 4.08
C VAL A 62 -21.66 4.65 3.20
N VAL A 63 -20.97 3.85 2.40
CA VAL A 63 -21.58 2.83 1.53
C VAL A 63 -21.42 1.46 2.18
N ASP A 64 -22.49 0.66 2.16
CA ASP A 64 -22.54 -0.70 2.73
C ASP A 64 -22.02 -0.78 4.19
N HIS A 65 -22.25 0.29 4.96
CA HIS A 65 -21.81 0.42 6.36
C HIS A 65 -20.30 0.26 6.61
N LYS A 66 -19.47 0.30 5.55
CA LYS A 66 -18.06 -0.11 5.62
C LYS A 66 -17.11 0.72 4.77
N TYR A 67 -17.57 1.22 3.64
CA TYR A 67 -16.78 2.01 2.71
C TYR A 67 -17.04 3.49 2.94
N TYR A 68 -15.99 4.26 3.18
CA TYR A 68 -16.05 5.71 3.39
C TYR A 68 -15.51 6.37 2.12
N VAL A 69 -16.37 7.12 1.44
CA VAL A 69 -16.07 7.71 0.14
C VAL A 69 -16.40 9.20 0.16
N LYS A 70 -15.51 10.02 -0.39
CA LYS A 70 -15.75 11.42 -0.76
C LYS A 70 -14.86 11.74 -1.96
N GLU A 71 -14.94 12.98 -2.45
CA GLU A 71 -14.09 13.43 -3.54
C GLU A 71 -12.61 13.14 -3.25
N ASN A 72 -11.93 12.52 -4.22
CA ASN A 72 -10.53 12.15 -4.17
C ASN A 72 -10.11 11.37 -2.89
N TYR A 73 -11.03 10.57 -2.33
CA TYR A 73 -10.80 9.81 -1.10
C TYR A 73 -11.61 8.51 -1.02
N PHE A 74 -10.93 7.45 -0.61
CA PHE A 74 -11.52 6.15 -0.29
C PHE A 74 -10.90 5.58 0.99
N TYR A 75 -11.72 5.07 1.89
CA TYR A 75 -11.25 4.29 3.03
C TYR A 75 -12.14 3.08 3.27
N CYS A 76 -11.50 1.97 3.64
CA CYS A 76 -12.19 0.78 4.10
C CYS A 76 -11.37 0.02 5.15
N LYS A 77 -12.10 -0.74 5.96
CA LYS A 77 -11.54 -1.69 6.91
C LYS A 77 -12.25 -3.01 6.75
N ASP A 78 -11.49 -4.08 6.61
CA ASP A 78 -12.06 -5.39 6.31
C ASP A 78 -11.24 -6.54 6.90
N SER A 79 -11.81 -7.73 6.82
CA SER A 79 -11.15 -8.96 7.21
C SER A 79 -11.67 -10.15 6.42
N GLU A 80 -10.75 -11.02 6.04
CA GLU A 80 -11.08 -12.32 5.48
C GLU A 80 -10.28 -13.41 6.20
N GLY A 81 -11.00 -14.37 6.77
CA GLY A 81 -10.41 -15.44 7.57
C GLY A 81 -9.56 -14.92 8.74
N ARG A 82 -8.24 -15.10 8.64
CA ARG A 82 -7.26 -14.67 9.66
C ARG A 82 -6.50 -13.40 9.29
N THR A 83 -6.87 -12.77 8.18
CA THR A 83 -6.27 -11.53 7.69
C THR A 83 -7.23 -10.39 7.99
N ARG A 84 -6.71 -9.30 8.55
CA ARG A 84 -7.43 -8.03 8.71
C ARG A 84 -6.62 -6.95 8.04
N TRP A 85 -7.27 -6.06 7.34
CA TRP A 85 -6.62 -4.93 6.70
C TRP A 85 -7.46 -3.66 6.81
N GLU A 86 -6.77 -2.55 6.61
CA GLU A 86 -7.30 -1.21 6.67
C GLU A 86 -6.56 -0.41 5.60
N VAL A 87 -7.31 0.19 4.67
CA VAL A 87 -6.77 0.92 3.52
C VAL A 87 -7.40 2.28 3.45
N GLU A 88 -6.58 3.29 3.24
CA GLU A 88 -6.99 4.64 2.89
C GLU A 88 -6.23 5.06 1.64
N ILE A 89 -6.94 5.60 0.65
CA ILE A 89 -6.41 6.07 -0.62
C ILE A 89 -6.94 7.48 -0.85
N PHE A 90 -6.06 8.43 -1.16
CA PHE A 90 -6.44 9.78 -1.53
C PHE A 90 -5.44 10.36 -2.53
N GLY A 91 -5.81 11.43 -3.25
CA GLY A 91 -4.95 12.02 -4.29
C GLY A 91 -4.98 11.27 -5.64
N PHE A 92 -5.79 10.21 -5.76
CA PHE A 92 -5.83 9.36 -6.95
C PHE A 92 -6.47 10.01 -8.18
N GLU A 93 -7.21 11.10 -8.02
CA GLU A 93 -7.75 11.90 -9.14
C GLU A 93 -6.79 13.02 -9.59
N GLU A 94 -5.74 13.30 -8.80
CA GLU A 94 -4.82 14.44 -9.00
C GLU A 94 -3.40 14.01 -9.43
N GLY A 95 -3.11 12.70 -9.43
CA GLY A 95 -1.82 12.13 -9.86
C GLY A 95 -0.77 12.01 -8.76
N ASN A 96 -1.05 12.46 -7.53
CA ASN A 96 -0.19 12.35 -6.35
C ASN A 96 -0.83 11.41 -5.31
N THR A 97 -1.00 10.15 -5.68
CA THR A 97 -1.76 9.18 -4.89
C THR A 97 -1.02 8.81 -3.60
N ILE A 98 -1.72 8.87 -2.47
CA ILE A 98 -1.24 8.36 -1.19
C ILE A 98 -2.11 7.19 -0.76
N ILE A 99 -1.47 6.06 -0.48
CA ILE A 99 -2.08 4.83 -0.01
C ILE A 99 -1.55 4.55 1.39
N ASN A 100 -2.39 4.67 2.42
CA ASN A 100 -2.08 4.18 3.75
C ASN A 100 -2.65 2.77 3.89
N PHE A 101 -1.79 1.82 4.24
CA PHE A 101 -2.15 0.42 4.31
C PHE A 101 -1.67 -0.22 5.61
N ASN A 102 -2.58 -0.84 6.34
CA ASN A 102 -2.28 -1.60 7.54
C ASN A 102 -2.84 -3.00 7.38
N PHE A 103 -2.04 -4.03 7.65
CA PHE A 103 -2.52 -5.40 7.67
C PHE A 103 -2.01 -6.17 8.88
N LYS A 104 -2.82 -7.15 9.29
CA LYS A 104 -2.50 -8.10 10.34
C LYS A 104 -2.90 -9.48 9.88
N ILE A 105 -1.94 -10.39 9.80
CA ILE A 105 -2.17 -11.81 9.54
C ILE A 105 -1.97 -12.57 10.85
N LEU A 106 -2.94 -13.39 11.24
CA LEU A 106 -2.87 -14.24 12.43
C LEU A 106 -2.56 -15.71 12.03
N GLY A 107 -1.65 -16.35 12.76
CA GLY A 107 -1.31 -17.77 12.58
C GLY A 107 -0.19 -18.04 11.56
N THR A 108 -0.02 -19.30 11.16
CA THR A 108 1.10 -19.76 10.32
C THR A 108 1.13 -19.17 8.90
N ARG A 109 0.00 -18.65 8.40
CA ARG A 109 -0.05 -17.88 7.13
C ARG A 109 0.68 -16.54 7.19
N ALA A 110 1.01 -16.02 8.38
CA ALA A 110 1.90 -14.86 8.49
C ALA A 110 3.32 -15.15 7.96
N LEU A 111 3.66 -16.43 7.76
CA LEU A 111 4.93 -16.89 7.22
C LEU A 111 4.91 -17.06 5.70
N THR A 112 3.75 -16.92 5.03
CA THR A 112 3.68 -17.10 3.58
C THR A 112 3.96 -15.78 2.88
N PRO A 113 5.04 -15.71 2.09
CA PRO A 113 5.45 -14.48 1.45
C PRO A 113 4.41 -13.97 0.42
N TYR A 114 3.66 -14.85 -0.25
CA TYR A 114 2.73 -14.54 -1.35
C TYR A 114 1.63 -13.47 -1.10
N ILE A 115 1.43 -12.99 0.12
CA ILE A 115 0.44 -11.97 0.49
C ILE A 115 1.16 -10.64 0.80
N SER A 116 2.08 -10.21 -0.06
CA SER A 116 2.65 -8.86 0.05
C SER A 116 1.68 -7.85 -0.55
N VAL A 117 1.45 -6.79 0.22
CA VAL A 117 0.78 -5.55 -0.21
C VAL A 117 1.41 -5.02 -1.49
N GLU A 118 2.73 -5.17 -1.60
CA GLU A 118 3.53 -4.84 -2.76
C GLU A 118 3.04 -5.59 -4.00
N ASN A 119 2.85 -6.90 -3.97
CA ASN A 119 2.35 -7.64 -5.13
C ASN A 119 0.90 -7.25 -5.46
N PHE A 120 0.03 -7.13 -4.45
CA PHE A 120 -1.37 -6.75 -4.66
C PHE A 120 -1.52 -5.36 -5.30
N LEU A 121 -0.68 -4.39 -4.93
CA LEU A 121 -0.72 -3.03 -5.46
C LEU A 121 0.04 -2.88 -6.78
N LEU A 122 1.15 -3.59 -6.96
CA LEU A 122 2.03 -3.42 -8.12
C LEU A 122 1.67 -4.32 -9.30
N GLU A 123 1.10 -5.51 -9.06
CA GLU A 123 0.76 -6.46 -10.12
C GLU A 123 -0.22 -5.89 -11.15
N PRO A 124 -1.28 -5.14 -10.77
CA PRO A 124 -2.17 -4.50 -11.73
C PRO A 124 -1.53 -3.38 -12.56
N LEU A 125 -0.37 -2.84 -12.15
CA LEU A 125 0.27 -1.69 -12.79
C LEU A 125 1.23 -2.09 -13.93
N ILE A 126 1.60 -3.37 -14.01
CA ILE A 126 2.60 -3.88 -14.98
C ILE A 126 1.97 -4.83 -16.02
N CYS A 127 0.68 -5.20 -15.86
CA CYS A 127 -0.05 -6.08 -16.79
C CYS A 127 -0.66 -5.34 -17.99
#